data_AF-A0A940R470-F1
#
_entry.id   AF-A0A940R470-F1
#
_cell.length_a   1.000
_cell.length_b   1.000
_cell.length_c   1.000
_cell.angle_alpha   90.00
_cell.angle_beta   90.00
_cell.angle_gamma   90.00
#
_symmetry.space_group_name_H-M   'P 1'
#
loop_
_entity.id
_entity.type
_entity.pdbx_description
1 polymer ?
#
loop_
_entity_poly.entity_id
_entity_poly.type
_entity_poly.pdbx_seq_one_letter_code
_entity_poly.pdbx_strand_id
1 'polypeptide(L)'
;LKAYKEKLFNQASLQKDIDKTKNEFAKAFLTIMNKQLTLTNKGVTVESLGAVRSRFILDWYNTYSTKFPYKLFDYQQQLLQSGMFEAYNQWLFGPVDNLAAYDSWTKNHADQYETFKKFQSNRTFKMPQGQYYAAVAAK
;
A
#
# COMPACT_ATOMS: atom_id res chain seq x y z
N LEU A 1 0.79 -7.69 -11.95
CA LEU A 1 1.19 -7.86 -10.53
C LEU A 1 2.49 -8.65 -10.33
N LYS A 2 2.75 -9.76 -11.03
CA LYS A 2 3.89 -10.67 -10.74
C LYS A 2 5.25 -9.97 -10.56
N ALA A 3 5.70 -9.15 -11.53
CA ALA A 3 6.97 -8.43 -11.42
C ALA A 3 7.04 -7.42 -10.26
N TYR A 4 5.91 -6.77 -9.92
CA TYR A 4 5.80 -5.90 -8.75
C TYR A 4 5.93 -6.69 -7.45
N LYS A 5 5.28 -7.86 -7.39
CA LYS A 5 5.36 -8.80 -6.25
C LYS A 5 6.78 -9.33 -6.09
N GLU A 6 7.43 -9.75 -7.17
CA GLU A 6 8.79 -10.33 -7.13
C GLU A 6 9.88 -9.32 -6.72
N LYS A 7 9.75 -8.06 -7.14
CA LYS A 7 10.77 -7.03 -6.85
C LYS A 7 10.64 -6.44 -5.44
N LEU A 8 9.42 -6.16 -4.98
CA LEU A 8 9.20 -5.49 -3.69
C LEU A 8 9.05 -6.44 -2.51
N PHE A 9 9.09 -7.76 -2.73
CA PHE A 9 9.00 -8.75 -1.65
C PHE A 9 10.23 -9.67 -1.59
N ASN A 10 11.35 -9.28 -2.21
CA ASN A 10 12.63 -9.95 -2.09
C ASN A 10 13.61 -9.10 -1.26
N GLN A 11 13.93 -9.58 -0.05
CA GLN A 11 14.75 -8.88 0.94
C GLN A 11 16.16 -8.53 0.44
N ALA A 12 16.83 -9.47 -0.24
CA ALA A 12 18.18 -9.25 -0.75
C ALA A 12 18.20 -8.16 -1.84
N SER A 13 17.16 -8.12 -2.68
CA SER A 13 17.02 -7.08 -3.70
C SER A 13 16.71 -5.70 -3.10
N LEU A 14 15.88 -5.65 -2.05
CA LEU A 14 15.52 -4.40 -1.36
C LEU A 14 16.70 -3.78 -0.62
N GLN A 15 17.50 -4.58 0.09
CA GLN A 15 18.67 -4.06 0.80
C GLN A 15 19.65 -3.41 -0.17
N LYS A 16 19.89 -4.05 -1.32
CA LYS A 16 20.73 -3.49 -2.39
C LYS A 16 20.21 -2.16 -2.92
N ASP A 17 18.90 -2.01 -3.06
CA ASP A 17 18.27 -0.76 -3.52
C ASP A 17 18.32 0.33 -2.45
N ILE A 18 18.19 -0.01 -1.16
CA ILE A 18 18.39 0.89 -0.01
C ILE A 18 19.80 1.47 -0.01
N ASP A 19 20.81 0.62 -0.23
CA ASP A 19 22.21 1.03 -0.15
C ASP A 19 22.62 1.90 -1.35
N LYS A 20 21.98 1.70 -2.51
CA LYS A 20 22.28 2.42 -3.75
C LYS A 20 21.54 3.73 -3.92
N THR A 21 20.36 3.87 -3.34
CA THR A 21 19.52 5.04 -3.59
C THR A 21 20.05 6.28 -2.87
N LYS A 22 20.23 7.37 -3.63
CA LYS A 22 20.55 8.69 -3.08
C LYS A 22 19.30 9.50 -2.69
N ASN A 23 18.12 9.03 -3.11
CA ASN A 23 16.86 9.69 -2.81
C ASN A 23 16.43 9.31 -1.39
N GLU A 24 16.35 10.30 -0.50
CA GLU A 24 16.02 10.07 0.91
C GLU A 24 14.62 9.49 1.12
N PHE A 25 13.64 9.92 0.32
CA PHE A 25 12.30 9.35 0.37
C PHE A 25 12.31 7.87 -0.02
N ALA A 26 12.96 7.55 -1.13
CA ALA A 26 13.10 6.16 -1.58
C ALA A 26 13.79 5.31 -0.51
N LYS A 27 14.87 5.81 0.10
CA LYS A 27 15.56 5.11 1.19
C LYS A 27 14.64 4.85 2.37
N ALA A 28 13.89 5.86 2.81
CA ALA A 28 12.94 5.73 3.91
C ALA A 28 11.82 4.73 3.58
N PHE A 29 11.23 4.84 2.38
CA PHE A 29 10.17 3.95 1.90
C PHE A 29 10.64 2.50 1.90
N LEU A 30 11.77 2.23 1.26
CA LEU A 30 12.34 0.87 1.15
C LEU A 30 12.70 0.32 2.54
N THR A 31 13.20 1.17 3.44
CA THR A 31 13.53 0.78 4.82
C THR A 31 12.29 0.32 5.59
N ILE A 32 11.18 1.08 5.53
CA ILE A 32 9.92 0.65 6.18
C ILE A 32 9.36 -0.60 5.51
N MET A 33 9.36 -0.67 4.17
CA MET A 33 8.91 -1.86 3.45
C MET A 33 9.69 -3.12 3.82
N ASN A 34 11.02 -3.01 3.96
CA ASN A 34 11.89 -4.13 4.29
C ASN A 34 11.53 -4.78 5.64
N LYS A 35 11.03 -4.01 6.61
CA LYS A 35 10.57 -4.52 7.91
C LYS A 35 9.35 -5.44 7.80
N GLN A 36 8.52 -5.22 6.79
CA GLN A 36 7.21 -5.87 6.67
C GLN A 36 7.22 -7.10 5.74
N LEU A 37 8.38 -7.44 5.18
CA LEU A 37 8.51 -8.52 4.19
C LEU A 37 8.06 -9.88 4.70
N THR A 38 8.26 -10.16 5.98
CA THR A 38 7.90 -11.44 6.61
C THR A 38 6.40 -11.76 6.50
N LEU A 39 5.55 -10.73 6.34
CA LEU A 39 4.10 -10.88 6.13
C LEU A 39 3.78 -11.55 4.79
N THR A 40 4.73 -11.60 3.86
CA THR A 40 4.57 -12.20 2.54
C THR A 40 5.22 -13.57 2.39
N ASN A 41 5.78 -14.13 3.48
CA ASN A 41 6.46 -15.44 3.46
C ASN A 41 5.55 -16.60 2.99
N LYS A 42 4.24 -16.49 3.23
CA LYS A 42 3.24 -17.48 2.78
C LYS A 42 2.68 -17.18 1.38
N GLY A 43 3.23 -16.17 0.70
CA GLY A 43 2.77 -15.70 -0.60
C GLY A 43 2.24 -14.28 -0.57
N VAL A 44 2.24 -13.66 -1.75
CA VAL A 44 1.73 -12.29 -1.95
C VAL A 44 0.30 -12.36 -2.48
N THR A 45 -0.65 -12.25 -1.56
CA THR A 45 -2.10 -12.22 -1.80
C THR A 45 -2.65 -10.82 -1.53
N VAL A 46 -3.90 -10.55 -1.89
CA VAL A 46 -4.55 -9.27 -1.54
C VAL A 46 -4.53 -9.01 -0.03
N GLU A 47 -4.73 -10.05 0.77
CA GLU A 47 -4.70 -9.98 2.23
C GLU A 47 -3.29 -9.65 2.76
N SER A 48 -2.26 -10.37 2.32
CA SER A 48 -0.89 -10.09 2.77
C SER A 48 -0.39 -8.72 2.28
N LEU A 49 -0.80 -8.29 1.08
CA LEU A 49 -0.58 -6.92 0.60
C LEU A 49 -1.29 -5.88 1.47
N GLY A 50 -2.54 -6.12 1.85
CA GLY A 50 -3.29 -5.29 2.78
C GLY A 50 -2.58 -5.15 4.11
N ALA A 51 -2.14 -6.27 4.69
CA ALA A 51 -1.39 -6.30 5.95
C ALA A 51 -0.07 -5.51 5.88
N VAL A 52 0.72 -5.71 4.82
CA VAL A 52 1.96 -4.95 4.57
C VAL A 52 1.67 -3.46 4.48
N ARG A 53 0.66 -3.06 3.71
CA ARG A 53 0.30 -1.64 3.52
C ARG A 53 -0.19 -1.01 4.82
N SER A 54 -0.96 -1.73 5.63
CA SER A 54 -1.40 -1.28 6.95
C SER A 54 -0.20 -1.02 7.87
N ARG A 55 0.71 -1.99 7.98
CA ARG A 55 1.93 -1.85 8.80
C ARG A 55 2.85 -0.74 8.29
N PHE A 56 3.00 -0.63 6.97
CA PHE A 56 3.76 0.43 6.33
C PHE A 56 3.25 1.81 6.77
N ILE A 57 1.93 2.06 6.68
CA ILE A 57 1.36 3.35 7.04
C ILE A 57 1.56 3.63 8.53
N LEU A 58 1.29 2.66 9.41
CA LEU A 58 1.50 2.85 10.85
C LEU A 58 2.95 3.22 11.18
N ASP A 59 3.92 2.47 10.64
CA ASP A 59 5.34 2.73 10.85
C ASP A 59 5.80 4.05 10.22
N TRP A 60 5.26 4.40 9.05
CA TRP A 60 5.56 5.66 8.37
C TRP A 60 5.15 6.85 9.23
N TYR A 61 3.95 6.82 9.81
CA TYR A 61 3.49 7.92 10.66
C TYR A 61 4.26 8.06 11.96
N ASN A 62 4.78 6.96 12.49
CA ASN A 62 5.63 6.97 13.68
C ASN A 62 7.06 7.46 13.39
N THR A 63 7.54 7.38 12.15
CA THR A 63 8.97 7.57 11.84
C THR A 63 9.27 8.72 10.87
N TYR A 64 8.47 8.88 9.82
CA TYR A 64 8.83 9.67 8.63
C TYR A 64 7.77 10.67 8.17
N SER A 65 6.56 10.68 8.77
CA SER A 65 5.46 11.57 8.36
C SER A 65 5.81 13.06 8.40
N THR A 66 6.55 13.50 9.42
CA THR A 66 7.00 14.89 9.54
C THR A 66 8.02 15.27 8.48
N LYS A 67 8.92 14.36 8.12
CA LYS A 67 9.92 14.59 7.06
C LYS A 67 9.28 14.53 5.67
N PHE A 68 8.27 13.69 5.49
CA PHE A 68 7.65 13.39 4.21
C PHE A 68 6.11 13.40 4.33
N PRO A 69 5.49 14.59 4.35
CA PRO A 69 4.03 14.76 4.53
C PRO A 69 3.28 14.48 3.22
N TYR A 70 3.31 13.21 2.80
CA TYR A 70 2.70 12.77 1.55
C TYR A 70 1.20 12.54 1.68
N LYS A 71 0.43 13.20 0.80
CA LYS A 71 -1.03 13.22 0.89
C LYS A 71 -1.66 11.85 0.62
N LEU A 72 -1.01 11.03 -0.19
CA LEU A 72 -1.45 9.66 -0.43
C LEU A 72 -1.40 8.82 0.86
N PHE A 73 -0.39 9.02 1.70
CA PHE A 73 -0.29 8.30 2.95
C PHE A 73 -1.31 8.82 3.96
N ASP A 74 -1.64 10.13 3.93
CA ASP A 74 -2.72 10.68 4.78
C ASP A 74 -4.05 10.04 4.43
N TYR A 75 -4.32 9.90 3.13
CA TYR A 75 -5.54 9.26 2.65
C TYR A 75 -5.61 7.79 3.09
N GLN A 76 -4.50 7.05 2.98
CA GLN A 76 -4.45 5.67 3.43
C GLN A 76 -4.59 5.54 4.95
N GLN A 77 -4.01 6.46 5.72
CA GLN A 77 -4.18 6.52 7.18
C GLN A 77 -5.64 6.82 7.55
N GLN A 78 -6.30 7.75 6.85
CA GLN A 78 -7.71 8.04 7.05
C GLN A 78 -8.58 6.80 6.80
N LEU A 79 -8.31 6.05 5.73
CA LEU A 79 -9.01 4.81 5.43
C LEU A 79 -8.78 3.74 6.51
N LEU A 80 -7.56 3.67 7.08
CA LEU A 80 -7.25 2.77 8.21
C LEU A 80 -8.06 3.15 9.45
N GLN A 81 -8.06 4.42 9.83
CA GLN A 81 -8.76 4.92 11.02
C GLN A 81 -10.29 4.78 10.92
N SER A 82 -10.82 4.81 9.70
CA SER A 82 -12.25 4.68 9.43
C SER A 82 -12.70 3.24 9.11
N GLY A 83 -11.80 2.26 9.22
CA GLY A 83 -12.12 0.85 8.97
C GLY A 83 -12.38 0.48 7.50
N MET A 84 -12.12 1.39 6.56
CA MET A 84 -12.38 1.19 5.12
C MET A 84 -11.16 0.65 4.35
N PHE A 85 -10.01 0.51 5.00
CA PHE A 85 -8.77 0.18 4.31
C PHE A 85 -8.77 -1.21 3.67
N GLU A 86 -9.41 -2.20 4.29
CA GLU A 86 -9.50 -3.53 3.69
C GLU A 86 -10.30 -3.50 2.38
N ALA A 87 -11.50 -2.93 2.41
CA ALA A 87 -12.34 -2.75 1.22
C ALA A 87 -11.62 -1.97 0.11
N TYR A 88 -10.84 -0.96 0.48
CA TYR A 88 -9.99 -0.23 -0.46
C TYR A 88 -8.92 -1.12 -1.11
N ASN A 89 -8.21 -1.95 -0.33
CA ASN A 89 -7.21 -2.87 -0.89
C ASN A 89 -7.84 -3.97 -1.75
N GLN A 90 -9.01 -4.47 -1.36
CA GLN A 90 -9.79 -5.42 -2.14
C GLN A 90 -10.24 -4.82 -3.47
N TRP A 91 -10.79 -3.61 -3.47
CA TRP A 91 -11.14 -2.89 -4.70
C TRP A 91 -9.91 -2.64 -5.60
N LEU A 92 -8.76 -2.31 -5.01
CA LEU A 92 -7.55 -1.99 -5.75
C LEU A 92 -6.88 -3.22 -6.39
N PHE A 93 -6.83 -4.35 -5.68
CA PHE A 93 -6.05 -5.52 -6.09
C PHE A 93 -6.89 -6.75 -6.44
N GLY A 94 -8.06 -6.91 -5.82
CA GLY A 94 -8.93 -8.07 -5.96
C GLY A 94 -9.28 -8.42 -7.41
N PRO A 95 -9.84 -7.49 -8.20
CA PRO A 95 -10.22 -7.78 -9.59
C PRO A 95 -9.06 -8.24 -10.47
N VAL A 96 -7.85 -7.75 -10.21
CA VAL A 96 -6.64 -8.06 -10.99
C VAL A 96 -5.96 -9.34 -10.51
N ASP A 97 -6.13 -9.70 -9.23
CA ASP A 97 -5.57 -10.92 -8.65
C ASP A 97 -6.47 -12.14 -8.93
N ASN A 98 -7.76 -12.04 -8.60
CA ASN A 98 -8.76 -13.06 -8.85
C ASN A 98 -10.19 -12.47 -8.79
N LEU A 99 -10.81 -12.29 -9.96
CA LEU A 99 -12.14 -11.70 -10.08
C LEU A 99 -13.23 -12.49 -9.32
N ALA A 100 -13.23 -13.82 -9.40
CA ALA A 100 -14.23 -14.64 -8.72
C ALA A 100 -14.12 -14.56 -7.19
N ALA A 101 -12.89 -14.53 -6.66
CA ALA A 101 -12.66 -14.34 -5.23
C ALA A 101 -13.09 -12.94 -4.78
N TYR A 102 -12.83 -11.91 -5.59
CA TYR A 102 -13.29 -10.56 -5.33
C TYR A 102 -14.82 -10.43 -5.31
N ASP A 103 -15.50 -11.03 -6.28
CA ASP A 103 -16.97 -11.06 -6.33
C ASP A 103 -17.58 -11.78 -5.12
N SER A 104 -16.96 -12.88 -4.67
CA SER A 104 -17.36 -13.56 -3.44
C SER A 104 -17.13 -12.67 -2.21
N TRP A 105 -15.97 -12.02 -2.11
CA TRP A 105 -15.63 -11.14 -1.00
C TRP A 105 -16.60 -9.97 -0.89
N THR A 106 -16.90 -9.28 -2.00
CA THR A 106 -17.82 -8.12 -2.01
C THR A 106 -19.24 -8.49 -1.60
N LYS A 107 -19.70 -9.71 -1.89
CA LYS A 107 -21.00 -10.22 -1.41
C LYS A 107 -20.97 -10.54 0.09
N ASN A 108 -19.90 -11.16 0.57
CA ASN A 108 -19.75 -11.54 1.97
C ASN A 108 -19.44 -10.35 2.90
N HIS A 109 -18.95 -9.23 2.34
CA HIS A 109 -18.58 -8.00 3.05
C HIS A 109 -19.35 -6.79 2.51
N ALA A 110 -20.63 -6.99 2.17
CA ALA A 110 -21.44 -5.99 1.48
C ALA A 110 -21.45 -4.64 2.21
N ASP A 111 -21.66 -4.62 3.53
CA ASP A 111 -21.73 -3.36 4.30
C ASP A 111 -20.42 -2.58 4.26
N GLN A 112 -19.28 -3.27 4.41
CA GLN A 112 -17.95 -2.66 4.35
C GLN A 112 -17.67 -2.12 2.94
N TYR A 113 -18.03 -2.89 1.92
CA TYR A 113 -17.83 -2.51 0.53
C TYR A 113 -18.71 -1.33 0.12
N GLU A 114 -20.00 -1.33 0.50
CA GLU A 114 -20.91 -0.21 0.25
C GLU A 114 -20.48 1.06 0.97
N THR A 115 -20.01 0.94 2.22
CA THR A 115 -19.47 2.08 2.98
C THR A 115 -18.28 2.70 2.26
N PHE A 116 -17.32 1.87 1.82
CA PHE A 116 -16.19 2.33 1.03
C PHE A 116 -16.62 2.98 -0.30
N LYS A 117 -17.54 2.36 -1.06
CA LYS A 117 -18.03 2.93 -2.33
C LYS A 117 -18.67 4.30 -2.15
N LYS A 118 -19.53 4.46 -1.12
CA LYS A 118 -20.14 5.75 -0.78
C LYS A 118 -19.09 6.79 -0.38
N PHE A 119 -18.06 6.39 0.36
CA PHE A 119 -16.98 7.30 0.72
C PHE A 119 -16.20 7.76 -0.52
N GLN A 120 -15.81 6.82 -1.38
CA GLN A 120 -15.02 7.10 -2.58
C GLN A 120 -15.78 7.96 -3.60
N SER A 121 -17.08 7.72 -3.79
CA SER A 121 -17.91 8.52 -4.71
C SER A 121 -18.09 9.96 -4.24
N ASN A 122 -18.22 10.17 -2.93
CA ASN A 122 -18.39 11.51 -2.34
C ASN A 122 -17.07 12.26 -2.17
N ARG A 123 -15.94 11.55 -2.11
CA ARG A 123 -14.61 12.13 -1.84
C ARG A 123 -13.59 11.60 -2.83
N THR A 124 -13.58 12.19 -4.02
CA THR A 124 -12.53 11.91 -5.01
C THR A 124 -11.19 12.43 -4.49
N PHE A 125 -10.30 11.51 -4.14
CA PHE A 125 -8.92 11.83 -3.82
C PHE A 125 -8.23 12.45 -5.06
N LYS A 126 -7.61 13.62 -4.88
CA LYS A 126 -6.82 14.31 -5.91
C LYS A 126 -5.38 14.37 -5.46
N MET A 127 -4.47 13.94 -6.33
CA MET A 127 -3.03 14.04 -6.09
C MET A 127 -2.62 15.52 -6.06
N PRO A 128 -1.99 16.00 -4.98
CA PRO A 128 -1.41 17.35 -4.98
C PRO A 128 -0.30 17.46 -6.01
N GLN A 129 -0.16 18.63 -6.61
CA GLN A 129 0.97 18.93 -7.49
C GLN A 129 2.30 18.82 -6.74
N GLY A 130 3.37 18.40 -7.44
CA GLY A 130 4.72 18.30 -6.86
C GLY A 130 4.96 17.06 -5.98
N GLN A 131 3.97 16.20 -5.75
CA GLN A 131 4.17 14.95 -5.02
C GLN A 131 4.40 13.77 -5.98
N TYR A 132 5.66 13.36 -6.10
CA TYR A 132 6.08 12.21 -6.91
C TYR A 132 6.60 11.08 -6.01
N TYR A 133 6.08 9.88 -6.22
CA TYR A 133 6.31 8.73 -5.37
C TYR A 133 7.17 7.71 -6.12
N ALA A 134 8.46 7.98 -6.24
CA ALA A 134 9.41 7.09 -6.91
C ALA A 134 10.36 6.46 -5.89
N ALA A 135 10.22 5.15 -5.64
CA ALA A 135 11.08 4.38 -4.74
C ALA A 135 12.34 3.84 -5.42
N VAL A 136 12.44 3.95 -6.75
CA VAL A 136 13.61 3.53 -7.53
C VAL A 136 13.93 4.66 -8.49
N ALA A 137 15.19 5.08 -8.57
CA ALA A 137 15.61 6.02 -9.59
C ALA A 137 15.18 5.47 -10.96
N ALA A 138 14.48 6.30 -11.75
CA ALA A 138 14.36 6.00 -13.17
C ALA A 138 15.77 5.79 -13.71
N LYS A 139 15.97 4.66 -14.40
CA LYS A 139 17.23 4.38 -15.10
C LYS A 139 17.52 5.48 -16.11
#